data_AF-A0A3D5WLP5-F1
#
_entry.id   AF-A0A3D5WLP5-F1
#
_cell.length_a   1.000
_cell.length_b   1.000
_cell.length_c   1.000
_cell.angle_alpha   90.00
_cell.angle_beta   90.00
_cell.angle_gamma   90.00
#
_symmetry.space_group_name_H-M   'P 1'
#
loop_
_entity.id
_entity.type
_entity.pdbx_description
1 polymer ?
#
loop_
_entity_poly.entity_id
_entity_poly.type
_entity_poly.pdbx_seq_one_letter_code
_entity_poly.pdbx_strand_id
1 'polypeptide(L)'
;NLQAVYDRMCERGLDKEYTILFSARPASYIRQARSSTKELLHKLAQCDMVFIDDHVPLFDWLTLDKRTKLIQLWHAGAGFKSSGYSRWGHLGCPAPVSCHRQYRYGIAGSRQIGKFFSEVFGINDDQILPTGMPRMDEYLDEAFREKKTAELYERYPMCKGKKVILFAPTYRGKNRKTAYYPYHMIDFQRLYDFCGEEYVVLFKMHPWVSEAVPIEEAHKDRFVDANKYPNINDL
;
A
#
# COMPACT_ATOMS: atom_id res chain seq x y z
N ASN A 1 4.07 1.67 5.04
CA ASN A 1 5.47 1.30 5.33
C ASN A 1 6.27 2.50 5.81
N LEU A 2 6.27 3.63 5.08
CA LEU A 2 7.00 4.84 5.51
C LEU A 2 6.64 5.28 6.93
N GLN A 3 5.34 5.36 7.25
CA GLN A 3 4.86 5.72 8.59
C GLN A 3 5.42 4.78 9.68
N ALA A 4 5.20 3.46 9.53
CA ALA A 4 5.72 2.47 10.48
C ALA A 4 7.25 2.52 10.68
N VAL A 5 8.01 2.77 9.61
CA VAL A 5 9.47 2.95 9.72
C VAL A 5 9.79 4.22 10.51
N TYR A 6 9.12 5.33 10.23
CA TYR A 6 9.30 6.58 10.97
C TYR A 6 8.96 6.44 12.45
N ASP A 7 7.81 5.86 12.78
CA ASP A 7 7.38 5.68 14.17
C ASP A 7 8.40 4.83 14.94
N ARG A 8 8.89 3.74 14.31
CA ARG A 8 9.95 2.91 14.90
C ARG A 8 11.28 3.66 15.04
N MET A 9 11.60 4.60 14.14
CA MET A 9 12.78 5.46 14.29
C MET A 9 12.65 6.38 15.51
N CYS A 10 11.50 7.01 15.71
CA CYS A 10 11.21 7.85 16.87
C CYS A 10 11.26 7.05 18.18
N GLU A 11 10.65 5.87 18.23
CA GLU A 11 10.69 4.98 19.40
C GLU A 11 12.12 4.63 19.83
N ARG A 12 13.04 4.54 18.85
CA ARG A 12 14.46 4.26 19.08
C ARG A 12 15.29 5.53 19.34
N GLY A 13 14.67 6.71 19.36
CA GLY A 13 15.33 7.99 19.55
C GLY A 13 16.16 8.48 18.36
N LEU A 14 15.98 7.87 17.18
CA LEU A 14 16.75 8.23 15.98
C LEU A 14 16.35 9.60 15.42
N ASP A 15 15.16 10.10 15.75
CA ASP A 15 14.73 11.47 15.46
C ASP A 15 15.57 12.54 16.18
N LYS A 16 16.33 12.15 17.22
CA LYS A 16 17.29 13.02 17.91
C LYS A 16 18.68 12.97 17.29
N GLU A 17 18.99 11.89 16.57
CA GLU A 17 20.27 11.68 15.90
C GLU A 17 20.25 12.15 14.44
N TYR A 18 19.09 12.06 13.77
CA TYR A 18 18.92 12.37 12.36
C TYR A 18 17.91 13.50 12.16
N THR A 19 18.21 14.39 11.23
CA THR A 19 17.23 15.32 10.67
C THR A 19 16.30 14.57 9.72
N ILE A 20 15.04 14.37 10.13
CA ILE A 20 14.04 13.67 9.32
C ILE A 20 13.21 14.68 8.51
N LEU A 21 13.23 14.55 7.19
CA LEU A 21 12.50 15.42 6.27
C LEU A 21 11.38 14.65 5.57
N PHE A 22 10.21 15.27 5.46
CA PHE A 22 9.06 14.70 4.76
C PHE A 22 8.73 15.43 3.47
N SER A 23 8.27 14.68 2.46
CA SER A 23 7.68 15.22 1.25
C SER A 23 6.48 14.39 0.82
N ALA A 24 5.28 14.90 1.08
CA ALA A 24 4.03 14.34 0.57
C ALA A 24 3.64 15.10 -0.70
N ARG A 25 3.58 14.39 -1.83
CA ARG A 25 3.24 14.99 -3.13
C ARG A 25 2.01 14.30 -3.71
N PRO A 26 1.20 15.01 -4.50
CA PRO A 26 0.12 14.39 -5.26
C PRO A 26 0.67 13.24 -6.11
N ALA A 27 -0.20 12.25 -6.38
CA ALA A 27 0.15 11.10 -7.20
C ALA A 27 0.83 11.54 -8.52
N SER A 28 1.77 10.73 -9.01
CA SER A 28 2.69 11.11 -10.08
C SER A 28 2.01 11.48 -11.42
N TYR A 29 0.79 11.02 -11.68
CA TYR A 29 0.00 11.40 -12.85
C TYR A 29 -0.62 12.81 -12.75
N ILE A 30 -0.60 13.42 -11.56
CA ILE A 30 -1.07 14.79 -11.32
C ILE A 30 0.08 15.75 -11.60
N ARG A 31 -0.21 16.83 -12.34
CA ARG A 31 0.76 17.88 -12.63
C ARG A 31 1.31 18.43 -11.33
N GLN A 32 2.62 18.32 -11.17
CA GLN A 32 3.32 18.82 -10.01
C GLN A 32 3.61 20.32 -10.14
N ALA A 33 3.36 21.08 -9.08
CA ALA A 33 3.72 22.49 -9.04
C ALA A 33 5.26 22.65 -9.06
N ARG A 34 5.77 23.67 -9.77
CA ARG A 34 7.22 23.94 -9.83
C ARG A 34 7.82 24.22 -8.46
N SER A 35 7.09 24.92 -7.59
CA SER A 35 7.46 25.17 -6.20
C SER A 35 7.65 23.87 -5.42
N SER A 36 6.69 22.95 -5.51
CA SER A 36 6.78 21.61 -4.88
C SER A 36 7.99 20.82 -5.38
N THR A 37 8.29 20.86 -6.69
CA THR A 37 9.50 20.22 -7.22
C THR A 37 10.77 20.87 -6.68
N LYS A 38 10.84 22.21 -6.64
CA LYS A 38 12.00 22.94 -6.10
C LYS A 38 12.23 22.60 -4.62
N GLU A 39 11.17 22.54 -3.83
CA GLU A 39 11.23 22.16 -2.42
C GLU A 39 11.74 20.73 -2.25
N LEU A 40 11.24 19.78 -3.04
CA LEU A 40 11.71 18.40 -3.00
C LEU A 40 13.20 18.31 -3.37
N LEU A 41 13.65 18.98 -4.42
CA LEU A 41 15.07 19.00 -4.80
C LEU A 41 15.94 19.58 -3.68
N HIS A 42 15.47 20.64 -3.01
CA HIS A 42 16.18 21.23 -1.88
C HIS A 42 16.28 20.27 -0.69
N LYS A 43 15.21 19.52 -0.38
CA LYS A 43 15.23 18.47 0.65
C LYS A 43 16.17 17.32 0.27
N LEU A 44 16.07 16.82 -0.96
CA LEU A 44 16.93 15.73 -1.46
C LEU A 44 18.42 16.08 -1.40
N ALA A 45 18.78 17.33 -1.66
CA ALA A 45 20.17 17.78 -1.59
C ALA A 45 20.77 17.74 -0.16
N GLN A 46 19.93 17.63 0.87
CA GLN A 46 20.34 17.53 2.28
C GLN A 46 20.35 16.08 2.80
N CYS A 47 19.86 15.12 2.00
CA CYS A 47 19.64 13.75 2.45
C CYS A 47 20.81 12.81 2.11
N ASP A 48 21.34 12.12 3.13
CA ASP A 48 22.20 10.95 2.95
C ASP A 48 21.40 9.66 2.68
N MET A 49 20.14 9.61 3.14
CA MET A 49 19.24 8.48 2.92
C MET A 49 17.85 8.98 2.53
N VAL A 50 17.23 8.32 1.56
CA VAL A 50 15.89 8.64 1.06
C VAL A 50 15.07 7.36 1.04
N PHE A 51 13.93 7.38 1.73
CA PHE A 51 12.97 6.26 1.74
C PHE A 51 11.79 6.56 0.84
N ILE A 52 11.36 5.57 0.05
CA ILE A 52 10.17 5.61 -0.80
C ILE A 52 9.39 4.29 -0.67
N ASP A 53 8.09 4.28 -0.97
CA ASP A 53 7.25 3.08 -0.91
C ASP A 53 6.45 2.78 -2.20
N ASP A 54 6.69 3.57 -3.25
CA ASP A 54 6.12 3.37 -4.58
C ASP A 54 7.12 3.83 -5.67
N HIS A 55 6.71 3.73 -6.92
CA HIS A 55 7.41 4.29 -8.06
C HIS A 55 7.39 5.83 -8.01
N VAL A 56 8.57 6.45 -7.99
CA VAL A 56 8.73 7.91 -7.95
C VAL A 56 9.38 8.39 -9.25
N PRO A 57 8.60 8.87 -10.25
CA PRO A 57 9.13 9.19 -11.58
C PRO A 57 10.16 10.32 -11.63
N LEU A 58 10.31 11.09 -10.55
CA LEU A 58 11.41 12.04 -10.44
C LEU A 58 12.76 11.34 -10.66
N PHE A 59 12.92 10.16 -10.08
CA PHE A 59 14.14 9.37 -10.16
C PHE A 59 14.28 8.61 -11.49
N ASP A 60 13.38 8.78 -12.45
CA ASP A 60 13.61 8.27 -13.81
C ASP A 60 14.58 9.17 -14.59
N TRP A 61 14.64 10.47 -14.24
CA TRP A 61 15.50 11.45 -14.91
C TRP A 61 16.47 12.15 -13.96
N LEU A 62 16.18 12.21 -12.66
CA LEU A 62 17.11 12.69 -11.64
C LEU A 62 17.92 11.52 -11.09
N THR A 63 19.22 11.53 -11.32
CA THR A 63 20.15 10.58 -10.69
C THR A 63 20.68 11.17 -9.40
N LEU A 64 20.54 10.44 -8.28
CA LEU A 64 21.11 10.87 -7.00
C LEU A 64 22.63 10.65 -6.96
N ASP A 65 23.33 11.44 -6.16
CA ASP A 65 24.75 11.23 -5.87
C ASP A 65 24.93 9.84 -5.23
N LYS A 66 26.01 9.13 -5.57
CA LYS A 66 26.30 7.77 -5.07
C LYS A 66 26.39 7.68 -3.55
N ARG A 67 26.64 8.80 -2.86
CA ARG A 67 26.63 8.90 -1.40
C ARG A 67 25.21 8.79 -0.82
N THR A 68 24.21 9.28 -1.53
CA THR A 68 22.81 9.22 -1.10
C THR A 68 22.21 7.83 -1.36
N LYS A 69 21.73 7.19 -0.30
CA LYS A 69 21.12 5.85 -0.38
C LYS A 69 19.61 5.97 -0.63
N LEU A 70 19.15 5.56 -1.81
CA LEU A 70 17.72 5.41 -2.09
C LEU A 70 17.24 4.03 -1.65
N ILE A 71 16.28 3.98 -0.72
CA ILE A 71 15.78 2.76 -0.09
C ILE A 71 14.30 2.57 -0.45
N GLN A 72 13.97 1.45 -1.07
CA GLN A 72 12.62 1.11 -1.51
C GLN A 72 11.93 0.20 -0.49
N LEU A 73 10.94 0.73 0.22
CA LEU A 73 10.11 -0.02 1.16
C LEU A 73 8.97 -0.76 0.45
N TRP A 74 8.60 -0.31 -0.74
CA TRP A 74 7.49 -0.80 -1.55
C TRP A 74 6.16 -0.91 -0.79
N HIS A 75 5.12 -1.42 -1.45
CA HIS A 75 3.79 -1.58 -0.86
C HIS A 75 3.23 -3.00 -1.04
N ALA A 76 3.80 -3.81 -1.93
CA ALA A 76 3.42 -5.20 -2.12
C ALA A 76 4.34 -6.13 -1.32
N GLY A 77 3.79 -6.89 -0.37
CA GLY A 77 4.56 -7.82 0.46
C GLY A 77 4.83 -9.19 -0.17
N ALA A 78 3.91 -9.69 -0.99
CA ALA A 78 4.00 -11.04 -1.60
C ALA A 78 4.18 -11.04 -3.13
N GLY A 79 3.83 -9.94 -3.82
CA GLY A 79 4.11 -9.78 -5.26
C GLY A 79 3.34 -10.74 -6.20
N PHE A 80 2.01 -10.85 -6.08
CA PHE A 80 1.20 -11.76 -6.92
C PHE A 80 1.15 -11.40 -8.42
N LYS A 81 1.40 -10.14 -8.77
CA LYS A 81 1.41 -9.65 -10.16
C LYS A 81 2.85 -9.26 -10.52
N SER A 82 3.29 -9.66 -11.71
CA SER A 82 4.55 -9.16 -12.28
C SER A 82 4.54 -7.64 -12.30
N SER A 83 5.62 -7.00 -11.84
CA SER A 83 5.79 -5.54 -11.82
C SER A 83 7.25 -5.18 -12.12
N GLY A 84 7.56 -3.89 -12.31
CA GLY A 84 8.92 -3.43 -12.57
C GLY A 84 9.60 -4.19 -13.71
N TYR A 85 10.88 -4.53 -13.54
CA TYR A 85 11.68 -5.23 -14.54
C TYR A 85 11.28 -6.68 -14.76
N SER A 86 10.51 -7.32 -13.86
CA SER A 86 9.88 -8.63 -14.16
C SER A 86 8.86 -8.59 -15.29
N ARG A 87 8.48 -7.39 -15.75
CA ARG A 87 7.64 -7.20 -16.94
C ARG A 87 8.46 -6.91 -18.20
N TRP A 88 9.78 -7.05 -18.17
CA TRP A 88 10.64 -6.69 -19.30
C TRP A 88 10.14 -7.30 -20.63
N GLY A 89 10.04 -6.47 -21.68
CA GLY A 89 9.50 -6.87 -22.98
C GLY A 89 7.96 -6.81 -23.11
N HIS A 90 7.23 -6.56 -22.01
CA HIS A 90 5.79 -6.32 -22.06
C HIS A 90 5.45 -4.82 -22.09
N LEU A 91 4.26 -4.49 -22.62
CA LEU A 91 3.75 -3.12 -22.65
C LEU A 91 3.72 -2.50 -21.25
N GLY A 92 4.37 -1.35 -21.07
CA GLY A 92 4.48 -0.64 -19.80
C GLY A 92 5.53 -1.23 -18.84
N CYS A 93 6.52 -1.97 -19.34
CA CYS A 93 7.73 -2.26 -18.58
C CYS A 93 8.55 -0.97 -18.34
N PRO A 94 9.42 -0.95 -17.31
CA PRO A 94 10.38 0.13 -17.15
C PRO A 94 11.30 0.26 -18.36
N ALA A 95 11.90 1.45 -18.54
CA ALA A 95 12.98 1.67 -19.49
C ALA A 95 14.27 0.92 -19.06
N PRO A 96 15.24 0.67 -19.97
CA PRO A 96 16.50 0.00 -19.61
C PRO A 96 17.22 0.62 -18.41
N VAL A 97 17.08 1.93 -18.27
CA VAL A 97 17.47 2.73 -17.11
C VAL A 97 16.20 3.39 -16.56
N SER A 98 15.91 3.17 -15.28
CA SER A 98 14.74 3.73 -14.57
C SER A 98 15.09 3.98 -13.10
N CYS A 99 14.18 4.60 -12.36
CA CYS A 99 14.35 4.82 -10.93
C CYS A 99 14.65 3.53 -10.14
N HIS A 100 14.12 2.40 -10.59
CA HIS A 100 14.27 1.12 -9.90
C HIS A 100 15.75 0.69 -9.75
N ARG A 101 16.58 0.99 -10.76
CA ARG A 101 18.01 0.64 -10.74
C ARG A 101 18.85 1.53 -9.83
N GLN A 102 18.28 2.62 -9.32
CA GLN A 102 18.97 3.50 -8.37
C GLN A 102 18.85 3.02 -6.92
N TYR A 103 18.03 2.00 -6.64
CA TYR A 103 17.82 1.55 -5.29
C TYR A 103 19.10 0.95 -4.72
N ARG A 104 19.55 1.49 -3.59
CA ARG A 104 20.63 0.89 -2.82
C ARG A 104 20.15 -0.37 -2.11
N TYR A 105 18.95 -0.31 -1.54
CA TYR A 105 18.29 -1.44 -0.90
C TYR A 105 16.80 -1.45 -1.23
N GLY A 106 16.22 -2.64 -1.32
CA GLY A 106 14.79 -2.88 -1.32
C GLY A 106 14.42 -3.81 -0.16
N ILE A 107 13.17 -3.79 0.31
CA ILE A 107 12.70 -4.79 1.27
C ILE A 107 11.81 -5.84 0.59
N ALA A 108 11.75 -7.02 1.20
CA ALA A 108 10.83 -8.09 0.81
C ALA A 108 10.11 -8.67 2.04
N GLY A 109 8.90 -9.19 1.81
CA GLY A 109 8.11 -9.81 2.86
C GLY A 109 8.76 -11.05 3.49
N SER A 110 9.67 -11.73 2.79
CA SER A 110 10.46 -12.84 3.31
C SER A 110 11.70 -13.10 2.45
N ARG A 111 12.60 -13.97 2.95
CA ARG A 111 13.80 -14.39 2.22
C ARG A 111 13.43 -15.19 0.95
N GLN A 112 12.39 -16.01 1.02
CA GLN A 112 11.98 -16.92 -0.06
C GLN A 112 11.51 -16.17 -1.31
N ILE A 113 10.95 -14.97 -1.12
CA ILE A 113 10.45 -14.13 -2.21
C ILE A 113 11.41 -13.00 -2.58
N GLY A 114 12.53 -12.83 -1.86
CA GLY A 114 13.48 -11.73 -2.05
C GLY A 114 14.00 -11.63 -3.49
N LYS A 115 14.33 -12.77 -4.10
CA LYS A 115 14.78 -12.85 -5.51
C LYS A 115 13.76 -12.33 -6.54
N PHE A 116 12.47 -12.34 -6.22
CA PHE A 116 11.46 -11.76 -7.12
C PHE A 116 11.48 -10.23 -7.02
N PHE A 117 11.77 -9.68 -5.84
CA PHE A 117 11.90 -8.23 -5.66
C PHE A 117 13.22 -7.69 -6.24
N SER A 118 14.31 -8.46 -6.18
CA SER A 118 15.56 -8.11 -6.88
C SER A 118 15.32 -7.99 -8.38
N GLU A 119 14.58 -8.93 -8.96
CA GLU A 119 14.15 -8.88 -10.36
C GLU A 119 13.22 -7.69 -10.65
N VAL A 120 12.18 -7.45 -9.83
CA VAL A 120 11.27 -6.30 -10.00
C VAL A 120 12.05 -4.98 -10.01
N PHE A 121 13.03 -4.83 -9.12
CA PHE A 121 13.80 -3.59 -8.97
C PHE A 121 15.03 -3.52 -9.88
N GLY A 122 15.48 -4.63 -10.45
CA GLY A 122 16.71 -4.69 -11.24
C GLY A 122 17.96 -4.39 -10.41
N ILE A 123 18.00 -4.90 -9.17
CA ILE A 123 19.13 -4.80 -8.23
C ILE A 123 19.55 -6.21 -7.79
N ASN A 124 20.68 -6.35 -7.09
CA ASN A 124 21.17 -7.67 -6.69
C ASN A 124 20.39 -8.25 -5.50
N ASP A 125 20.38 -9.58 -5.38
CA ASP A 125 19.69 -10.30 -4.30
C ASP A 125 20.17 -9.89 -2.89
N ASP A 126 21.46 -9.59 -2.72
CA ASP A 126 22.05 -9.14 -1.46
C ASP A 126 21.62 -7.71 -1.06
N GLN A 127 21.05 -6.96 -2.02
CA GLN A 127 20.46 -5.65 -1.76
C GLN A 127 18.99 -5.73 -1.35
N ILE A 128 18.40 -6.92 -1.35
CA ILE A 128 17.03 -7.15 -0.87
C ILE A 128 17.07 -7.62 0.58
N LEU A 129 16.48 -6.81 1.46
CA LEU A 129 16.40 -7.07 2.89
C LEU A 129 15.09 -7.81 3.22
N PRO A 130 15.14 -9.06 3.72
CA PRO A 130 13.94 -9.84 4.04
C PRO A 130 13.40 -9.46 5.43
N THR A 131 12.92 -8.23 5.57
CA THR A 131 12.48 -7.67 6.85
C THR A 131 11.04 -7.99 7.21
N GLY A 132 10.26 -8.53 6.27
CA GLY A 132 8.81 -8.40 6.36
C GLY A 132 8.36 -7.01 5.92
N MET A 133 7.07 -6.72 6.08
CA MET A 133 6.48 -5.43 5.73
C MET A 133 6.32 -4.58 7.00
N PRO A 134 6.99 -3.43 7.14
CA PRO A 134 6.94 -2.62 8.37
C PRO A 134 5.52 -2.30 8.84
N ARG A 135 4.58 -2.08 7.92
CA ARG A 135 3.16 -1.84 8.26
C ARG A 135 2.45 -3.02 8.94
N MET A 136 3.08 -4.18 9.02
CA MET A 136 2.54 -5.37 9.69
C MET A 136 2.93 -5.42 11.17
N ASP A 137 3.91 -4.62 11.63
CA ASP A 137 4.34 -4.62 13.02
C ASP A 137 3.16 -4.32 13.97
N GLU A 138 2.39 -3.27 13.69
CA GLU A 138 1.21 -2.89 14.49
C GLU A 138 0.11 -3.97 14.46
N TYR A 139 -0.04 -4.66 13.32
CA TYR A 139 -1.01 -5.75 13.19
C TYR A 139 -0.65 -6.94 14.08
N LEU A 140 0.63 -7.14 14.39
CA LEU A 140 1.09 -8.22 15.27
C LEU A 140 1.04 -7.83 16.76
N ASP A 141 0.79 -6.56 17.09
CA ASP A 141 0.65 -6.06 18.45
C ASP A 141 -0.76 -6.35 19.01
N GLU A 142 -0.83 -7.08 20.11
CA GLU A 142 -2.09 -7.50 20.72
C GLU A 142 -2.91 -6.32 21.26
N ALA A 143 -2.26 -5.36 21.93
CA ALA A 143 -2.94 -4.19 22.49
C ALA A 143 -3.49 -3.28 21.38
N PHE A 144 -2.75 -3.14 20.28
CA PHE A 144 -3.22 -2.43 19.09
C PHE A 144 -4.45 -3.13 18.49
N ARG A 145 -4.41 -4.46 18.34
CA ARG A 145 -5.54 -5.25 17.81
C ARG A 145 -6.78 -5.12 18.69
N GLU A 146 -6.65 -5.21 20.01
CA GLU A 146 -7.76 -5.04 20.95
C GLU A 146 -8.39 -3.65 20.83
N LYS A 147 -7.54 -2.61 20.85
CA LYS A 147 -7.98 -1.22 20.66
C LYS A 147 -8.71 -1.03 19.33
N LYS A 148 -8.13 -1.50 18.22
CA LYS A 148 -8.73 -1.38 16.89
C LYS A 148 -10.02 -2.17 16.75
N THR A 149 -10.10 -3.35 17.37
CA THR A 149 -11.33 -4.14 17.41
C THR A 149 -12.44 -3.39 18.13
N ALA A 150 -12.15 -2.74 19.27
CA ALA A 150 -13.12 -1.90 19.98
C ALA A 150 -13.58 -0.71 19.14
N GLU A 151 -12.66 0.05 18.52
CA GLU A 151 -12.97 1.17 17.62
C GLU A 151 -13.85 0.72 16.43
N LEU A 152 -13.58 -0.46 15.87
CA LEU A 152 -14.38 -1.02 14.78
C LEU A 152 -15.77 -1.43 15.22
N TYR A 153 -15.92 -1.99 16.43
CA TYR A 153 -17.24 -2.32 16.97
C TYR A 153 -18.06 -1.09 17.34
N GLU A 154 -17.43 0.02 17.72
CA GLU A 154 -18.12 1.30 17.87
C GLU A 154 -18.58 1.85 16.52
N ARG A 155 -17.70 1.79 15.51
CA ARG A 155 -17.99 2.30 14.17
C ARG A 155 -18.99 1.44 13.40
N TYR A 156 -18.95 0.13 13.60
CA TYR A 156 -19.79 -0.86 12.95
C TYR A 156 -20.47 -1.75 14.00
N PRO A 157 -21.48 -1.24 14.74
CA PRO A 157 -22.14 -1.99 15.82
C PRO A 157 -22.73 -3.34 15.39
N MET A 158 -23.13 -3.45 14.11
CA MET A 158 -23.59 -4.69 13.48
C MET A 158 -22.61 -5.86 13.58
N CYS A 159 -21.31 -5.58 13.77
CA CYS A 159 -20.27 -6.61 13.87
C CYS A 159 -20.18 -7.23 15.27
N LYS A 160 -20.78 -6.61 16.30
CA LYS A 160 -20.68 -7.10 17.68
C LYS A 160 -21.38 -8.46 17.82
N GLY A 161 -20.66 -9.46 18.33
CA GLY A 161 -21.19 -10.82 18.53
C GLY A 161 -21.40 -11.61 17.24
N LYS A 162 -20.97 -11.10 16.08
CA LYS A 162 -21.07 -11.76 14.78
C LYS A 162 -19.69 -12.02 14.19
N LYS A 163 -19.60 -13.00 13.30
CA LYS A 163 -18.42 -13.27 12.48
C LYS A 163 -18.36 -12.27 11.33
N VAL A 164 -17.17 -11.69 11.12
CA VAL A 164 -16.97 -10.63 10.13
C VAL A 164 -16.30 -11.19 8.88
N ILE A 165 -16.91 -10.99 7.72
CA ILE A 165 -16.35 -11.32 6.41
C ILE A 165 -15.86 -10.03 5.75
N LEU A 166 -14.55 -9.89 5.55
CA LEU A 166 -13.99 -8.79 4.78
C LEU A 166 -13.91 -9.18 3.29
N PHE A 167 -14.68 -8.49 2.46
CA PHE A 167 -14.64 -8.64 1.02
C PHE A 167 -13.81 -7.52 0.38
N ALA A 168 -12.56 -7.82 0.00
CA ALA A 168 -11.59 -6.85 -0.52
C ALA A 168 -11.05 -7.21 -1.92
N PRO A 169 -11.87 -7.11 -2.98
CA PRO A 169 -11.47 -7.55 -4.31
C PRO A 169 -10.53 -6.54 -5.00
N THR A 170 -9.72 -7.04 -5.95
CA THR A 170 -9.01 -6.17 -6.89
C THR A 170 -9.98 -5.60 -7.94
N TYR A 171 -9.67 -4.41 -8.48
CA TYR A 171 -10.40 -3.85 -9.62
C TYR A 171 -10.23 -4.70 -10.90
N ARG A 172 -11.11 -4.46 -11.89
CA ARG A 172 -11.02 -4.91 -13.29
C ARG A 172 -10.84 -3.70 -14.20
N GLY A 173 -10.26 -3.90 -15.39
CA GLY A 173 -9.90 -2.82 -16.31
C GLY A 173 -8.38 -2.64 -16.45
N LYS A 174 -7.95 -1.73 -17.34
CA LYS A 174 -6.53 -1.56 -17.69
C LYS A 174 -5.81 -0.59 -16.78
N ASN A 175 -6.50 0.45 -16.31
CA ASN A 175 -5.93 1.53 -15.52
C ASN A 175 -7.03 2.21 -14.69
N ARG A 176 -6.66 3.19 -13.86
CA ARG A 176 -7.58 3.94 -13.00
C ARG A 176 -8.81 4.52 -13.72
N LYS A 177 -8.68 4.98 -14.97
CA LYS A 177 -9.80 5.57 -15.73
C LYS A 177 -10.84 4.54 -16.18
N THR A 178 -10.44 3.27 -16.27
CA THR A 178 -11.26 2.15 -16.74
C THR A 178 -11.47 1.13 -15.63
N ALA A 179 -11.18 1.51 -14.38
CA ALA A 179 -11.26 0.62 -13.24
C ALA A 179 -12.72 0.47 -12.80
N TYR A 180 -13.19 -0.77 -12.71
CA TYR A 180 -14.54 -1.11 -12.26
C TYR A 180 -14.53 -2.42 -11.48
N TYR A 181 -15.67 -2.78 -10.89
CA TYR A 181 -15.89 -4.11 -10.33
C TYR A 181 -17.20 -4.71 -10.85
N PRO A 182 -17.23 -5.97 -11.34
CA PRO A 182 -18.44 -6.59 -11.89
C PRO A 182 -19.36 -7.09 -10.78
N TYR A 183 -20.08 -6.18 -10.10
CA TYR A 183 -20.98 -6.54 -9.00
C TYR A 183 -22.07 -7.55 -9.37
N HIS A 184 -22.49 -7.61 -10.64
CA HIS A 184 -23.46 -8.58 -11.15
C HIS A 184 -22.99 -10.05 -11.03
N MET A 185 -21.69 -10.29 -10.78
CA MET A 185 -21.17 -11.63 -10.48
C MET A 185 -21.44 -12.07 -9.04
N ILE A 186 -21.89 -11.16 -8.17
CA ILE A 186 -22.24 -11.44 -6.78
C ILE A 186 -23.76 -11.57 -6.71
N ASP A 187 -24.22 -12.74 -6.24
CA ASP A 187 -25.59 -12.92 -5.81
C ASP A 187 -25.73 -12.38 -4.38
N PHE A 188 -26.10 -11.09 -4.26
CA PHE A 188 -26.21 -10.41 -2.97
C PHE A 188 -27.29 -11.02 -2.08
N GLN A 189 -28.40 -11.48 -2.66
CA GLN A 189 -29.47 -12.11 -1.90
C GLN A 189 -28.99 -13.43 -1.30
N ARG A 190 -28.37 -14.28 -2.11
CA ARG A 190 -27.81 -15.55 -1.62
C ARG A 190 -26.71 -15.34 -0.58
N LEU A 191 -25.87 -14.32 -0.75
CA LEU A 191 -24.86 -13.96 0.26
C LEU A 191 -25.51 -13.49 1.55
N TYR A 192 -26.63 -12.75 1.47
CA TYR A 192 -27.35 -12.25 2.63
C TYR A 192 -28.04 -13.38 3.40
N ASP A 193 -28.65 -14.30 2.67
CA ASP A 193 -29.26 -15.51 3.22
C ASP A 193 -28.21 -16.40 3.89
N PHE A 194 -27.03 -16.55 3.27
CA PHE A 194 -25.89 -17.25 3.86
C PHE A 194 -25.44 -16.62 5.18
N CYS A 195 -25.46 -15.28 5.29
CA CYS A 195 -25.01 -14.63 6.50
C CYS A 195 -25.86 -14.98 7.71
N GLY A 196 -27.17 -15.20 7.52
CA GLY A 196 -28.12 -15.45 8.60
C GLY A 196 -27.95 -14.43 9.73
N GLU A 197 -28.06 -14.87 10.97
CA GLU A 197 -27.81 -14.01 12.14
C GLU A 197 -26.34 -14.00 12.58
N GLU A 198 -25.52 -14.90 12.03
CA GLU A 198 -24.15 -15.18 12.51
C GLU A 198 -23.09 -14.30 11.83
N TYR A 199 -23.28 -13.92 10.56
CA TYR A 199 -22.25 -13.22 9.78
C TYR A 199 -22.66 -11.80 9.36
N VAL A 200 -21.65 -10.98 9.13
CA VAL A 200 -21.75 -9.68 8.44
C VAL A 200 -20.66 -9.56 7.39
N VAL A 201 -20.87 -8.72 6.37
CA VAL A 201 -19.92 -8.49 5.28
C VAL A 201 -19.52 -7.03 5.19
N LEU A 202 -18.22 -6.77 5.26
CA LEU A 202 -17.62 -5.46 5.06
C LEU A 202 -17.02 -5.45 3.66
N PHE A 203 -17.53 -4.58 2.80
CA PHE A 203 -17.02 -4.42 1.45
C PHE A 203 -15.94 -3.35 1.42
N LYS A 204 -14.70 -3.74 1.13
CA LYS A 204 -13.54 -2.84 0.99
C LYS A 204 -13.01 -2.91 -0.44
N MET A 205 -13.70 -2.22 -1.34
CA MET A 205 -13.35 -2.14 -2.74
C MET A 205 -12.04 -1.38 -2.96
N HIS A 206 -11.40 -1.69 -4.09
CA HIS A 206 -10.20 -0.98 -4.50
C HIS A 206 -10.48 0.53 -4.68
N PRO A 207 -9.58 1.45 -4.25
CA PRO A 207 -9.78 2.91 -4.34
C PRO A 207 -9.98 3.49 -5.75
N TRP A 208 -9.86 2.66 -6.79
CA TRP A 208 -10.06 3.07 -8.18
C TRP A 208 -11.45 2.70 -8.71
N VAL A 209 -12.19 1.85 -8.00
CA VAL A 209 -13.59 1.55 -8.33
C VAL A 209 -14.41 2.73 -7.83
N SER A 210 -15.00 3.49 -8.76
CA SER A 210 -15.79 4.68 -8.43
C SER A 210 -17.21 4.34 -8.00
N GLU A 211 -17.72 3.20 -8.46
CA GLU A 211 -19.06 2.74 -8.18
C GLU A 211 -19.17 2.22 -6.75
N ALA A 212 -20.13 2.75 -6.00
CA ALA A 212 -20.50 2.23 -4.69
C ALA A 212 -20.98 0.78 -4.81
N VAL A 213 -20.84 0.04 -3.72
CA VAL A 213 -21.38 -1.32 -3.64
C VAL A 213 -22.91 -1.22 -3.67
N PRO A 214 -23.62 -1.96 -4.55
CA PRO A 214 -25.07 -1.87 -4.69
C PRO A 214 -25.78 -2.63 -3.56
N ILE A 215 -25.60 -2.16 -2.31
CA ILE A 215 -26.24 -2.74 -1.13
C ILE A 215 -27.67 -2.19 -1.04
N GLU A 216 -28.66 -3.06 -1.16
CA GLU A 216 -30.07 -2.69 -1.00
C GLU A 216 -30.38 -2.38 0.48
N GLU A 217 -31.40 -1.55 0.74
CA GLU A 217 -31.80 -1.20 2.12
C GLU A 217 -32.08 -2.43 2.98
N ALA A 218 -32.68 -3.46 2.38
CA ALA A 218 -33.00 -4.72 3.06
C ALA A 218 -31.76 -5.50 3.54
N HIS A 219 -30.56 -5.22 3.00
CA HIS A 219 -29.33 -5.92 3.35
C HIS A 219 -28.43 -5.14 4.32
N LYS A 220 -28.76 -3.88 4.65
CA LYS A 220 -27.88 -2.99 5.43
C LYS A 220 -27.71 -3.39 6.90
N ASP A 221 -28.51 -4.31 7.42
CA ASP A 221 -28.30 -4.87 8.76
C ASP A 221 -27.11 -5.85 8.81
N ARG A 222 -26.61 -6.31 7.65
CA ARG A 222 -25.48 -7.26 7.54
C ARG A 222 -24.40 -6.85 6.57
N PHE A 223 -24.70 -6.00 5.58
CA PHE A 223 -23.73 -5.52 4.60
C PHE A 223 -23.39 -4.06 4.83
N VAL A 224 -22.10 -3.74 4.80
CA VAL A 224 -21.61 -2.36 4.91
C VAL A 224 -20.52 -2.06 3.91
N ASP A 225 -20.59 -0.88 3.30
CA ASP A 225 -19.50 -0.34 2.49
C ASP A 225 -18.43 0.31 3.40
N ALA A 226 -17.27 -0.33 3.48
CA ALA A 226 -16.10 0.11 4.25
C ALA A 226 -15.07 0.87 3.39
N ASN A 227 -15.41 1.29 2.17
CA ASN A 227 -14.51 1.99 1.25
C ASN A 227 -13.87 3.24 1.84
N LYS A 228 -14.63 3.98 2.66
CA LYS A 228 -14.16 5.21 3.32
C LYS A 228 -13.31 4.95 4.57
N TYR A 229 -13.15 3.71 5.02
CA TYR A 229 -12.28 3.41 6.16
C TYR A 229 -10.80 3.64 5.75
N PRO A 230 -10.01 4.46 6.47
CA PRO A 230 -8.69 4.89 5.99
C PRO A 230 -7.66 3.77 5.84
N ASN A 231 -7.48 2.96 6.88
CA ASN A 231 -6.45 1.92 6.93
C ASN A 231 -7.06 0.54 6.75
N ILE A 232 -6.72 -0.15 5.65
CA ILE A 232 -7.21 -1.52 5.42
C ILE A 232 -6.63 -2.52 6.42
N ASN A 233 -5.45 -2.26 7.01
CA ASN A 233 -4.84 -3.18 7.96
C ASN A 233 -5.60 -3.26 9.29
N ASP A 234 -6.45 -2.28 9.60
CA ASP A 234 -7.27 -2.30 10.81
C ASP A 234 -8.48 -3.25 10.64
N LEU A 235 -8.99 -3.41 9.40
CA LEU A 235 -10.19 -4.19 9.05
C LEU A 235 -9.91 -5.71 8.98
#